data_AF-A0A927RBC8-F1
#
_entry.id   AF-A0A927RBC8-F1
#
_cell.length_a   1.000
_cell.length_b   1.000
_cell.length_c   1.000
_cell.angle_alpha   90.00
_cell.angle_beta   90.00
_cell.angle_gamma   90.00
#
_symmetry.space_group_name_H-M   'P 1'
#
loop_
_entity.id
_entity.type
_entity.pdbx_description
1 polymer ?
#
loop_
_entity_poly.entity_id
_entity_poly.type
_entity_poly.pdbx_seq_one_letter_code
_entity_poly.pdbx_strand_id
1 'polypeptide(L)' 'MRMRTVWNGVVLAETDRTIAVEGNHYFPPESLHLEYVTKSRSHSPCPWKGIADPYTLTV' A
#
# COMPACT_ATOMS: atom_id res chain seq x y z
N MET A 1 -9.72 14.36 3.91
CA MET A 1 -8.54 14.44 4.81
C MET A 1 -7.38 13.81 4.07
N ARG A 2 -6.23 14.49 3.97
CA ARG A 2 -5.05 13.97 3.27
C ARG A 2 -4.35 12.93 4.16
N MET A 3 -4.15 11.73 3.64
CA MET A 3 -3.53 10.60 4.34
C MET A 3 -2.17 10.30 3.72
N ARG A 4 -1.18 9.94 4.56
CA ARG A 4 0.14 9.50 4.09
C ARG A 4 0.66 8.31 4.89
N THR A 5 1.37 7.43 4.22
CA THR A 5 2.14 6.33 4.83
C THR A 5 3.61 6.69 4.80
N VAL A 6 4.26 6.65 5.96
CA VAL A 6 5.68 6.98 6.12
C VAL A 6 6.43 5.77 6.69
N TRP A 7 7.56 5.45 6.08
CA TRP A 7 8.47 4.39 6.53
C TRP A 7 9.91 4.88 6.44
N ASN A 8 10.70 4.72 7.51
CA ASN A 8 12.08 5.23 7.60
C ASN A 8 12.26 6.70 7.18
N GLY A 9 11.26 7.55 7.44
CA GLY A 9 11.27 8.97 7.05
C GLY A 9 10.93 9.24 5.58
N VAL A 10 10.70 8.19 4.78
CA VAL A 10 10.27 8.27 3.38
C VAL A 10 8.74 8.17 3.29
N VAL A 11 8.12 9.03 2.49
CA VAL A 11 6.69 8.94 2.18
C VAL A 11 6.51 7.91 1.07
N LEU A 12 5.82 6.80 1.37
CA LEU A 12 5.58 5.72 0.39
C LEU A 12 4.30 5.94 -0.41
N ALA A 13 3.28 6.56 0.18
CA ALA A 13 2.05 6.92 -0.49
C ALA A 13 1.39 8.13 0.17
N GLU A 14 0.77 9.00 -0.63
CA GLU A 14 0.00 10.15 -0.13
C GLU A 14 -1.23 10.42 -1.03
N THR A 15 -2.41 10.51 -0.43
CA THR A 15 -3.65 10.84 -1.15
C THR A 15 -4.77 11.28 -0.20
N ASP A 16 -5.77 11.95 -0.74
CA ASP A 16 -7.06 12.23 -0.10
C ASP A 16 -8.16 11.21 -0.45
N ARG A 17 -7.86 10.23 -1.32
CA ARG A 17 -8.80 9.22 -1.84
C ARG A 17 -8.55 7.81 -1.30
N THR A 18 -8.28 7.68 0.00
CA THR A 18 -8.20 6.34 0.62
C THR A 18 -9.60 5.75 0.84
N ILE A 19 -9.70 4.42 0.86
CA ILE A 19 -10.90 3.72 1.32
C ILE A 19 -10.63 3.07 2.66
N ALA A 20 -11.57 3.20 3.60
CA ALA A 20 -11.49 2.55 4.90
C ALA A 20 -12.15 1.17 4.84
N VAL A 21 -11.40 0.12 5.15
CA VAL A 21 -11.90 -1.25 5.20
C VAL A 21 -11.37 -1.90 6.47
N GLU A 22 -12.28 -2.39 7.33
CA GLU A 22 -11.93 -3.04 8.61
C GLU A 22 -10.99 -2.17 9.48
N GLY A 23 -11.22 -0.86 9.54
CA GLY A 23 -10.38 0.07 10.31
C GLY A 23 -9.01 0.39 9.68
N ASN A 24 -8.67 -0.20 8.54
CA ASN A 24 -7.44 0.07 7.80
C ASN A 24 -7.71 1.00 6.61
N HIS A 25 -6.72 1.82 6.25
CA HIS A 25 -6.78 2.69 5.08
C HIS A 25 -6.06 2.04 3.90
N TYR A 26 -6.78 1.86 2.81
CA TYR A 26 -6.24 1.35 1.55
C TYR A 26 -5.99 2.52 0.60
N PHE A 27 -4.77 2.59 0.11
CA PHE A 27 -4.30 3.62 -0.81
C PHE A 27 -4.53 3.17 -2.24
N PRO A 28 -5.02 4.06 -3.14
CA PRO A 28 -5.12 3.74 -4.54
C PRO A 28 -3.71 3.58 -5.15
N PRO A 29 -3.49 2.66 -6.10
CA PRO A 29 -2.16 2.37 -6.64
C PRO A 29 -1.42 3.59 -7.21
N GLU A 30 -2.14 4.54 -7.79
CA GLU A 30 -1.57 5.78 -8.35
C GLU A 30 -1.00 6.74 -7.29
N SER A 31 -1.31 6.52 -6.00
CA SER A 31 -0.75 7.32 -4.91
C SER A 31 0.58 6.78 -4.38
N LEU A 32 1.01 5.61 -4.86
CA LEU A 32 2.21 4.92 -4.42
C LEU A 32 3.44 5.48 -5.13
N HIS A 33 4.48 5.80 -4.37
CA HIS A 33 5.79 6.18 -4.87
C HIS A 33 6.53 4.93 -5.37
N LEU A 34 6.40 4.66 -6.67
CA LEU A 34 6.94 3.45 -7.32
C LEU A 34 8.46 3.31 -7.22
N GLU A 35 9.17 4.40 -6.96
CA GLU A 35 10.62 4.41 -6.72
C GLU A 35 11.05 3.66 -5.44
N TYR A 36 10.13 3.46 -4.48
CA TYR A 36 10.40 2.79 -3.21
C TYR A 36 9.76 1.41 -3.09
N VAL A 37 9.13 0.91 -4.16
CA VAL A 37 8.42 -0.37 -4.16
C VAL A 37 8.71 -1.20 -5.39
N THR A 38 8.87 -2.50 -5.19
CA THR A 38 9.00 -3.47 -6.28
C THR A 38 7.90 -4.52 -6.16
N LYS A 39 7.26 -4.89 -7.28
CA LYS A 39 6.28 -5.97 -7.29
C LYS A 39 6.93 -7.27 -6.82
N SER A 40 6.34 -7.93 -5.82
CA SER A 40 6.74 -9.29 -5.45
C SER A 40 6.16 -10.30 -6.44
N ARG A 41 6.83 -11.46 -6.56
CA ARG A 41 6.28 -12.65 -7.24
C ARG A 41 5.45 -13.53 -6.30
N SER A 42 5.41 -13.20 -5.01
CA SER A 42 4.65 -13.95 -4.01
C SER A 42 3.16 -13.65 -4.13
N HIS A 43 2.33 -14.59 -3.68
CA HIS A 43 0.91 -14.39 -3.48
C HIS A 43 0.58 -14.69 -2.01
N SER A 44 -0.21 -13.85 -1.37
CA SER A 44 -0.62 -14.03 0.03
C SER A 44 -2.14 -14.28 0.09
N PRO A 45 -2.58 -15.51 0.41
CA PRO A 45 -4.00 -15.81 0.50
C PRO A 45 -4.59 -15.36 1.84
N CYS A 46 -5.77 -14.74 1.79
CA CYS A 46 -6.59 -14.39 2.94
C CYS A 46 -8.01 -14.95 2.73
N PRO A 47 -8.58 -15.70 3.69
CA PRO A 47 -9.87 -16.37 3.50
C PRO A 47 -11.04 -15.44 3.14
N TRP A 48 -11.01 -14.18 3.57
CA TRP A 48 -12.10 -13.21 3.34
C TRP A 48 -11.73 -12.05 2.40
N LYS A 49 -10.44 -11.83 2.10
CA LYS A 49 -9.98 -10.77 1.18
C LYS A 49 -9.49 -11.28 -0.16
N GLY A 50 -9.39 -12.61 -0.33
CA GLY A 50 -8.85 -13.23 -1.54
C GLY A 50 -7.32 -13.27 -1.55
N ILE A 51 -6.72 -13.17 -2.74
CA ILE A 51 -5.27 -13.23 -2.93
C ILE A 51 -4.73 -11.79 -3.03
N ALA A 52 -3.72 -11.48 -2.23
CA ALA A 52 -2.97 -10.25 -2.32
C ALA A 52 -1.64 -10.45 -3.06
N ASP A 53 -1.28 -9.47 -3.89
CA ASP A 53 0.03 -9.34 -4.53
C ASP A 53 0.86 -8.31 -3.73
N PRO A 54 1.74 -8.76 -2.83
CA PRO A 54 2.52 -7.85 -2.00
C PRO A 54 3.59 -7.11 -2.83
N TYR A 55 3.96 -5.94 -2.33
CA TYR A 55 5.12 -5.18 -2.81
C TYR A 55 6.26 -5.34 -1.81
N THR A 56 7.49 -5.43 -2.32
CA THR A 56 8.72 -5.34 -1.54
C THR A 56 9.12 -3.87 -1.43
N LEU A 57 9.36 -3.37 -0.22
CA LEU A 57 9.88 -2.03 0.01
C LEU A 57 11.40 -2.00 -0.25
N THR A 58 11.85 -1.02 -1.05
CA THR A 58 13.26 -0.80 -1.40
C THR A 58 13.69 0.60 -0.96
N VAL A 59 13.48 0.90 0.32
CA VAL A 59 13.92 2.14 0.98
C VAL A 59 15.35 2.07 1.48
#